data_AF-W5T6G3-F1
#
_entry.id   AF-W5T6G3-F1
#
_cell.length_a   1.000
_cell.length_b   1.000
_cell.length_c   1.000
_cell.angle_alpha   90.00
_cell.angle_beta   90.00
_cell.angle_gamma   90.00
#
_symmetry.space_group_name_H-M   'P 1'
#
loop_
_entity.id
_entity.type
_entity.pdbx_description
1 polymer ?
#
loop_
_entity_poly.entity_id
_entity_poly.type
_entity_poly.pdbx_seq_one_letter_code
_entity_poly.pdbx_strand_id
1 'polypeptide(L)'
;MVCVKKGEIMAKRDQVFNELQKILVEFREELENERAAFILKEAQLNINFKGTLEDIVYYQSDRDKVYTMLGYDAEVIGKLGGIFDRLNLKHVGDRDTRIVINLLNGLMRVAYSIQIIFRDILNQTKLDMLKFRDTSDLEKIIQYLVYFIEMVKDLMLQVRVVIVSAASKTNENDILKELNRVISSPDAKLNRGMRNICYLLFDIIELVDLL
;
A
#
# COMPACT_ATOMS: atom_id res chain seq x y z
N MET A 1 -45.70 17.16 -5.48
CA MET A 1 -44.34 17.71 -5.63
C MET A 1 -43.33 17.18 -4.60
N VAL A 2 -43.76 16.72 -3.41
CA VAL A 2 -42.87 16.14 -2.38
C VAL A 2 -42.37 14.72 -2.70
N CYS A 3 -43.20 13.86 -3.30
CA CYS A 3 -42.81 12.48 -3.65
C CYS A 3 -41.75 12.39 -4.76
N VAL A 4 -41.77 13.33 -5.73
CA VAL A 4 -40.81 13.37 -6.84
C VAL A 4 -39.40 13.71 -6.32
N LYS A 5 -39.29 14.73 -5.46
CA LYS A 5 -38.01 15.08 -4.82
C LYS A 5 -37.44 13.97 -3.95
N LYS A 6 -38.29 13.22 -3.23
CA LYS A 6 -37.85 12.09 -2.40
C LYS A 6 -37.32 10.93 -3.28
N GLY A 7 -37.97 10.66 -4.42
CA GLY A 7 -37.51 9.68 -5.40
C GLY A 7 -36.16 10.04 -6.03
N GLU A 8 -35.97 11.31 -6.40
CA GLU A 8 -34.71 11.82 -6.98
C GLU A 8 -33.54 11.76 -5.98
N ILE A 9 -33.77 12.08 -4.70
CA ILE A 9 -32.75 12.00 -3.65
C ILE A 9 -32.31 10.56 -3.41
N MET A 10 -33.26 9.61 -3.34
CA MET A 10 -32.94 8.19 -3.18
C MET A 10 -32.14 7.66 -4.37
N ALA A 11 -32.55 8.00 -5.60
CA ALA A 11 -31.83 7.59 -6.81
C ALA A 11 -30.40 8.14 -6.85
N LYS A 12 -30.19 9.41 -6.47
CA LYS A 12 -28.84 10.00 -6.41
C LYS A 12 -27.96 9.31 -5.36
N ARG A 13 -28.49 9.07 -4.16
CA ARG A 13 -27.74 8.38 -3.10
C ARG A 13 -27.33 6.97 -3.52
N ASP A 14 -28.25 6.22 -4.10
CA ASP A 14 -27.98 4.86 -4.56
C ASP A 14 -26.90 4.85 -5.66
N GLN A 15 -26.92 5.85 -6.56
CA GLN A 15 -25.86 6.03 -7.57
C GLN A 15 -24.49 6.28 -6.92
N VAL A 16 -24.39 7.21 -5.96
CA VAL A 16 -23.12 7.54 -5.28
C VAL A 16 -22.63 6.34 -4.46
N PHE A 17 -23.52 5.63 -3.78
CA PHE A 17 -23.15 4.42 -3.04
C PHE A 17 -22.61 3.32 -3.98
N ASN A 18 -23.24 3.11 -5.14
CA ASN A 18 -22.75 2.15 -6.13
C ASN A 18 -21.38 2.54 -6.69
N GLU A 19 -21.10 3.85 -6.83
CA GLU A 19 -19.79 4.35 -7.22
C GLU A 19 -18.71 4.04 -6.17
N LEU A 20 -19.00 4.27 -4.89
CA LEU A 20 -18.12 3.89 -3.79
C LEU A 20 -17.79 2.39 -3.84
N GLN A 21 -18.81 1.54 -3.99
CA GLN A 21 -18.62 0.09 -4.08
C GLN A 21 -17.77 -0.30 -5.30
N LYS A 22 -18.04 0.32 -6.45
CA LYS A 22 -17.28 0.08 -7.68
C LYS A 22 -15.80 0.40 -7.48
N ILE A 23 -15.46 1.57 -6.95
CA ILE A 23 -14.07 1.98 -6.71
C ILE A 23 -13.35 0.99 -5.77
N LEU A 24 -14.02 0.55 -4.71
CA LEU A 24 -13.46 -0.42 -3.77
C LEU A 24 -13.22 -1.78 -4.39
N VAL A 25 -14.18 -2.28 -5.17
CA VAL A 25 -14.07 -3.57 -5.85
C VAL A 25 -12.97 -3.52 -6.89
N GLU A 26 -12.95 -2.50 -7.74
CA GLU A 26 -11.91 -2.34 -8.78
C GLU A 26 -10.51 -2.30 -8.17
N PHE A 27 -10.30 -1.54 -7.09
CA PHE A 27 -8.99 -1.48 -6.45
C PHE A 27 -8.59 -2.80 -5.78
N ARG A 28 -9.55 -3.52 -5.16
CA ARG A 28 -9.29 -4.84 -4.57
C ARG A 28 -8.96 -5.87 -5.63
N GLU A 29 -9.75 -5.93 -6.69
CA GLU A 29 -9.58 -6.89 -7.78
C GLU A 29 -8.26 -6.66 -8.51
N GLU A 30 -7.86 -5.41 -8.75
CA GLU A 30 -6.53 -5.08 -9.28
C GLU A 30 -5.42 -5.72 -8.44
N LEU A 31 -5.44 -5.53 -7.11
CA LEU A 31 -4.42 -6.10 -6.22
C LEU A 31 -4.46 -7.64 -6.17
N GLU A 32 -5.64 -8.26 -6.11
CA GLU A 32 -5.76 -9.71 -6.08
C GLU A 32 -5.38 -10.37 -7.41
N ASN A 33 -5.64 -9.71 -8.55
CA ASN A 33 -5.21 -10.19 -9.86
C ASN A 33 -3.68 -10.19 -9.96
N GLU A 34 -3.03 -9.11 -9.54
CA GLU A 34 -1.56 -9.02 -9.48
C GLU A 34 -0.98 -10.08 -8.52
N ARG A 35 -1.59 -10.26 -7.35
CA ARG A 35 -1.21 -11.29 -6.37
C ARG A 35 -1.31 -12.70 -6.95
N ALA A 36 -2.43 -13.02 -7.59
CA ALA A 36 -2.66 -14.33 -8.18
C ALA A 36 -1.64 -14.62 -9.30
N ALA A 37 -1.33 -13.63 -10.14
CA ALA A 37 -0.30 -13.74 -11.17
C ALA A 37 1.11 -13.93 -10.57
N PHE A 38 1.40 -13.29 -9.44
CA PHE A 38 2.68 -13.41 -8.74
C PHE A 38 2.88 -14.76 -8.06
N ILE A 39 1.88 -15.32 -7.40
CA ILE A 39 1.99 -16.61 -6.69
C ILE A 39 2.48 -17.73 -7.64
N LEU A 40 2.09 -17.68 -8.92
CA LEU A 40 2.56 -18.63 -9.94
C LEU A 40 4.06 -18.53 -10.23
N LYS A 41 4.67 -17.38 -9.93
CA LYS A 41 6.10 -17.06 -10.16
C LYS A 41 6.92 -17.02 -8.87
N GLU A 42 6.29 -16.85 -7.70
CA GLU A 42 6.98 -16.62 -6.41
C GLU A 42 8.02 -17.69 -6.10
N ALA A 43 7.68 -18.96 -6.30
CA ALA A 43 8.57 -20.09 -6.05
C ALA A 43 9.88 -20.03 -6.87
N GLN A 44 9.89 -19.30 -7.99
CA GLN A 44 11.05 -19.15 -8.87
C GLN A 44 11.97 -17.98 -8.46
N LEU A 45 11.47 -17.04 -7.63
CA LEU A 45 12.20 -15.82 -7.27
C LEU A 45 13.22 -16.05 -6.13
N ASN A 46 13.10 -17.13 -5.36
CA ASN A 46 14.02 -17.55 -4.29
C ASN A 46 14.53 -16.40 -3.39
N ILE A 47 13.62 -15.51 -2.97
CA ILE A 47 13.98 -14.29 -2.24
C ILE A 47 14.47 -14.66 -0.85
N ASN A 48 15.66 -14.19 -0.52
CA ASN A 48 16.36 -14.62 0.68
C ASN A 48 16.38 -13.52 1.75
N PHE A 49 15.42 -13.56 2.66
CA PHE A 49 15.43 -12.71 3.85
C PHE A 49 16.29 -13.36 4.94
N LYS A 50 17.59 -13.49 4.70
CA LYS A 50 18.55 -14.13 5.61
C LYS A 50 18.95 -13.23 6.77
N GLY A 51 19.36 -13.88 7.87
CA GLY A 51 19.98 -13.22 9.00
C GLY A 51 19.03 -12.22 9.64
N THR A 52 19.49 -10.98 9.84
CA THR A 52 18.67 -9.93 10.48
C THR A 52 17.36 -9.60 9.74
N LEU A 53 17.26 -9.88 8.43
CA LEU A 53 16.01 -9.66 7.71
C LEU A 53 14.94 -10.71 8.05
N GLU A 54 15.35 -11.91 8.45
CA GLU A 54 14.44 -13.00 8.79
C GLU A 54 13.55 -12.62 9.98
N ASP A 55 14.13 -11.95 10.97
CA ASP A 55 13.41 -11.48 12.16
C ASP A 55 12.39 -10.37 11.84
N ILE A 56 12.60 -9.62 10.75
CA ILE A 56 11.76 -8.48 10.36
C ILE A 56 10.58 -8.93 9.49
N VAL A 57 10.80 -9.91 8.60
CA VAL A 57 9.75 -10.49 7.76
C VAL A 57 9.56 -11.98 8.06
N TYR A 58 9.49 -12.26 9.36
CA TYR A 58 9.42 -13.61 9.90
C TYR A 58 8.16 -14.34 9.43
N TYR A 59 7.00 -13.67 9.46
CA TYR A 59 5.75 -14.26 9.03
C TYR A 59 5.54 -14.10 7.52
N GLN A 60 4.89 -15.09 6.90
CA GLN A 60 4.50 -15.00 5.49
C GLN A 60 3.60 -13.79 5.22
N SER A 61 2.80 -13.37 6.20
CA SER A 61 1.99 -12.15 6.12
C SER A 61 2.82 -10.87 6.06
N ASP A 62 4.03 -10.85 6.63
CA ASP A 62 4.93 -9.70 6.54
C ASP A 62 5.62 -9.64 5.17
N ARG A 63 5.97 -10.81 4.62
CA ARG A 63 6.46 -10.93 3.24
C ARG A 63 5.39 -10.50 2.24
N ASP A 64 4.16 -10.97 2.41
CA ASP A 64 3.02 -10.58 1.58
C ASP A 64 2.81 -9.07 1.59
N LYS A 65 2.89 -8.40 2.74
CA LYS A 65 2.83 -6.92 2.80
C LYS A 65 3.94 -6.24 1.98
N VAL A 66 5.16 -6.76 2.01
CA VAL A 66 6.25 -6.24 1.16
C VAL A 66 5.89 -6.41 -0.31
N TYR A 67 5.38 -7.58 -0.70
CA TYR A 67 4.96 -7.85 -2.08
C TYR A 67 3.77 -6.99 -2.51
N THR A 68 2.77 -6.79 -1.64
CA THR A 68 1.63 -5.88 -1.89
C THR A 68 2.13 -4.48 -2.19
N MET A 69 3.08 -3.95 -1.42
CA MET A 69 3.60 -2.59 -1.65
C MET A 69 4.49 -2.49 -2.90
N LEU A 70 5.01 -3.61 -3.38
CA LEU A 70 5.64 -3.71 -4.69
C LEU A 70 4.62 -4.08 -5.77
N GLY A 71 3.33 -4.05 -5.45
CA GLY A 71 2.17 -4.50 -6.24
C GLY A 71 2.45 -5.79 -7.00
N TYR A 72 3.05 -6.75 -6.30
CA TYR A 72 3.29 -8.12 -6.76
C TYR A 72 4.11 -8.22 -8.06
N ASP A 73 4.88 -7.18 -8.39
CA ASP A 73 5.75 -7.15 -9.56
C ASP A 73 6.93 -8.12 -9.37
N ALA A 74 6.83 -9.30 -9.98
CA ALA A 74 7.83 -10.37 -9.85
C ALA A 74 9.25 -9.93 -10.23
N GLU A 75 9.39 -9.05 -11.23
CA GLU A 75 10.71 -8.57 -11.64
C GLU A 75 11.31 -7.66 -10.57
N VAL A 76 10.54 -6.69 -10.08
CA VAL A 76 11.01 -5.77 -9.03
C VAL A 76 11.30 -6.52 -7.74
N ILE A 77 10.42 -7.45 -7.36
CA ILE A 77 10.58 -8.28 -6.17
C ILE A 77 11.83 -9.17 -6.29
N GLY A 78 12.08 -9.77 -7.45
CA GLY A 78 13.32 -10.52 -7.71
C GLY A 78 14.57 -9.65 -7.61
N LYS A 79 14.53 -8.42 -8.14
CA LYS A 79 15.62 -7.44 -7.99
C LYS A 79 15.86 -7.08 -6.51
N LEU A 80 14.81 -6.96 -5.70
CA LEU A 80 14.95 -6.72 -4.27
C LEU A 80 15.66 -7.89 -3.57
N GLY A 81 15.31 -9.13 -3.90
CA GLY A 81 16.04 -10.31 -3.42
C GLY A 81 17.52 -10.28 -3.77
N GLY A 82 17.84 -10.00 -5.03
CA GLY A 82 19.24 -9.87 -5.48
C GLY A 82 19.98 -8.66 -4.91
N ILE A 83 19.28 -7.63 -4.41
CA ILE A 83 19.89 -6.57 -3.60
C ILE A 83 20.31 -7.15 -2.24
N PHE A 84 19.41 -7.86 -1.55
CA PHE A 84 19.72 -8.42 -0.23
C PHE A 84 20.88 -9.41 -0.25
N ASP A 85 21.00 -10.23 -1.29
CA ASP A 85 22.14 -11.14 -1.45
C ASP A 85 23.49 -10.43 -1.59
N ARG A 86 23.50 -9.14 -1.99
CA ARG A 86 24.71 -8.32 -2.16
C ARG A 86 25.01 -7.43 -0.96
N LEU A 87 24.12 -7.33 0.01
CA LEU A 87 24.30 -6.50 1.20
C LEU A 87 24.81 -7.35 2.37
N ASN A 88 25.77 -6.81 3.13
CA ASN A 88 26.35 -7.49 4.26
C ASN A 88 25.67 -7.07 5.58
N LEU A 89 24.44 -7.55 5.78
CA LEU A 89 23.56 -7.16 6.89
C LEU A 89 23.82 -8.01 8.15
N LYS A 90 24.84 -7.63 8.93
CA LYS A 90 25.29 -8.41 10.09
C LYS A 90 24.52 -8.14 11.39
N HIS A 91 24.27 -6.86 11.70
CA HIS A 91 23.61 -6.48 12.95
C HIS A 91 22.53 -5.42 12.75
N VAL A 92 21.43 -5.53 13.50
CA VAL A 92 20.32 -4.55 13.54
C VAL A 92 20.81 -3.13 13.90
N GLY A 93 21.89 -3.05 14.69
CA GLY A 93 22.50 -1.79 15.11
C GLY A 93 23.24 -1.04 13.99
N ASP A 94 23.64 -1.75 12.94
CA ASP A 94 24.45 -1.20 11.86
C ASP A 94 23.64 -0.21 11.04
N ARG A 95 24.28 0.91 10.66
CA ARG A 95 23.63 1.95 9.86
C ARG A 95 23.02 1.39 8.58
N ASP A 96 23.75 0.50 7.91
CA ASP A 96 23.38 -0.03 6.60
C ASP A 96 22.20 -1.00 6.72
N THR A 97 22.22 -1.86 7.75
CA THR A 97 21.07 -2.70 8.11
C THR A 97 19.85 -1.86 8.43
N ARG A 98 19.99 -0.76 9.16
CA ARG A 98 18.87 0.15 9.48
C ARG A 98 18.23 0.77 8.24
N ILE A 99 19.00 1.05 7.18
CA ILE A 99 18.45 1.54 5.91
C ILE A 99 17.48 0.50 5.34
N VAL A 100 17.91 -0.77 5.26
CA VAL A 100 17.07 -1.86 4.74
C VAL A 100 15.85 -2.13 5.63
N ILE A 101 16.03 -2.15 6.95
CA ILE A 101 14.93 -2.34 7.90
C ILE A 101 13.89 -1.21 7.77
N ASN A 102 14.33 0.04 7.66
CA ASN A 102 13.43 1.17 7.50
C ASN A 102 12.66 1.13 6.18
N LEU A 103 13.30 0.64 5.10
CA LEU A 103 12.63 0.37 3.84
C LEU A 103 11.50 -0.63 4.06
N LEU A 104 11.83 -1.85 4.54
CA LEU A 104 10.87 -2.93 4.74
C LEU A 104 9.72 -2.51 5.65
N ASN A 105 10.01 -1.86 6.77
CA ASN A 105 8.98 -1.34 7.69
C ASN A 105 8.08 -0.30 7.01
N GLY A 106 8.65 0.61 6.20
CA GLY A 106 7.87 1.57 5.44
C GLY A 106 6.94 0.88 4.44
N LEU A 107 7.43 -0.14 3.72
CA LEU A 107 6.62 -0.91 2.78
C LEU A 107 5.46 -1.61 3.50
N MET A 108 5.77 -2.31 4.60
CA MET A 108 4.78 -3.05 5.36
C MET A 108 3.71 -2.14 5.97
N ARG A 109 4.07 -0.94 6.42
CA ARG A 109 3.11 0.03 6.97
C ARG A 109 2.10 0.50 5.94
N VAL A 110 2.54 0.80 4.71
CA VAL A 110 1.62 1.23 3.65
C VAL A 110 0.71 0.08 3.24
N ALA A 111 1.24 -1.13 3.05
CA ALA A 111 0.43 -2.32 2.78
C ALA A 111 -0.59 -2.59 3.90
N TYR A 112 -0.20 -2.38 5.15
CA TYR A 112 -1.12 -2.49 6.29
C TYR A 112 -2.24 -1.45 6.23
N SER A 113 -1.97 -0.21 5.82
CA SER A 113 -3.01 0.81 5.59
C SER A 113 -4.02 0.39 4.51
N ILE A 114 -3.56 -0.24 3.43
CA ILE A 114 -4.46 -0.81 2.39
C ILE A 114 -5.34 -1.91 2.99
N GLN A 115 -4.75 -2.81 3.80
CA GLN A 115 -5.50 -3.89 4.45
C GLN A 115 -6.57 -3.36 5.42
N ILE A 116 -6.28 -2.30 6.18
CA ILE A 116 -7.25 -1.66 7.08
C ILE A 116 -8.48 -1.16 6.31
N ILE A 117 -8.28 -0.51 5.16
CA ILE A 117 -9.39 -0.03 4.32
C ILE A 117 -10.37 -1.15 4.01
N PHE A 118 -9.87 -2.32 3.57
CA PHE A 118 -10.75 -3.41 3.16
C PHE A 118 -11.32 -4.23 4.31
N ARG A 119 -10.51 -4.51 5.33
CA ARG A 119 -10.87 -5.43 6.41
C ARG A 119 -11.71 -4.75 7.47
N ASP A 120 -11.35 -3.53 7.83
CA ASP A 120 -11.84 -2.90 9.06
C ASP A 120 -12.80 -1.74 8.75
N ILE A 121 -12.52 -0.92 7.72
CA ILE A 121 -13.22 0.35 7.50
C ILE A 121 -14.33 0.26 6.46
N LEU A 122 -14.05 -0.30 5.29
CA LEU A 122 -15.00 -0.47 4.19
C LEU A 122 -15.30 -1.94 3.94
N ASN A 123 -15.49 -2.68 5.05
CA ASN A 123 -16.01 -4.05 5.02
C ASN A 123 -17.52 -4.07 4.77
N GLN A 124 -18.06 -5.27 4.53
CA GLN A 124 -19.46 -5.44 4.16
C GLN A 124 -20.42 -4.81 5.18
N THR A 125 -20.18 -5.01 6.47
CA THR A 125 -21.01 -4.43 7.55
C THR A 125 -21.03 -2.91 7.49
N LYS A 126 -19.87 -2.27 7.32
CA LYS A 126 -19.75 -0.81 7.22
C LYS A 126 -20.38 -0.29 5.93
N LEU A 127 -20.19 -0.97 4.80
CA LEU A 127 -20.86 -0.63 3.54
C LEU A 127 -22.38 -0.69 3.66
N ASP A 128 -22.93 -1.69 4.35
CA ASP A 128 -24.37 -1.79 4.56
C ASP A 128 -24.91 -0.62 5.42
N MET A 129 -24.13 -0.11 6.37
CA MET A 129 -24.47 1.10 7.12
C MET A 129 -24.40 2.35 6.24
N LEU A 130 -23.37 2.47 5.40
CA LEU A 130 -23.17 3.61 4.49
C LEU A 130 -24.29 3.76 3.45
N LYS A 131 -25.05 2.71 3.11
CA LYS A 131 -26.24 2.80 2.23
C LYS A 131 -27.26 3.85 2.67
N PHE A 132 -27.30 4.13 3.97
CA PHE A 132 -28.26 5.06 4.56
C PHE A 132 -27.68 6.44 4.86
N ARG A 133 -26.39 6.67 4.57
CA ARG A 133 -25.73 7.97 4.74
C ARG A 133 -26.23 9.02 3.77
N ASP A 134 -25.99 10.27 4.14
CA ASP A 134 -26.23 11.41 3.28
C ASP A 134 -25.28 11.40 2.09
N THR A 135 -25.80 11.83 0.93
CA THR A 135 -25.06 11.83 -0.33
C THR A 135 -23.76 12.61 -0.24
N SER A 136 -23.74 13.74 0.48
CA SER A 136 -22.54 14.57 0.65
C SER A 136 -21.43 13.87 1.43
N ASP A 137 -21.79 13.00 2.38
CA ASP A 137 -20.80 12.26 3.17
C ASP A 137 -20.23 11.12 2.34
N LEU A 138 -21.06 10.44 1.56
CA LEU A 138 -20.61 9.43 0.59
C LEU A 138 -19.68 10.04 -0.48
N GLU A 139 -20.03 11.21 -1.03
CA GLU A 139 -19.18 11.94 -1.99
C GLU A 139 -17.82 12.30 -1.37
N LYS A 140 -17.76 12.70 -0.10
CA LYS A 140 -16.50 12.94 0.62
C LYS A 140 -15.69 11.65 0.82
N ILE A 141 -16.33 10.58 1.29
CA ILE A 141 -15.66 9.27 1.48
C ILE A 141 -15.04 8.81 0.16
N ILE A 142 -15.78 8.92 -0.95
CA ILE A 142 -15.27 8.61 -2.29
C ILE A 142 -14.04 9.46 -2.61
N GLN A 143 -14.11 10.77 -2.41
CA GLN A 143 -12.99 11.67 -2.69
C GLN A 143 -11.73 11.27 -1.91
N TYR A 144 -11.84 11.03 -0.61
CA TYR A 144 -10.70 10.61 0.22
C TYR A 144 -10.17 9.23 -0.18
N LEU A 145 -11.06 8.29 -0.53
CA LEU A 145 -10.68 6.97 -1.00
C LEU A 145 -9.91 7.05 -2.33
N VAL A 146 -10.38 7.84 -3.29
CA VAL A 146 -9.69 8.05 -4.57
C VAL A 146 -8.30 8.62 -4.33
N TYR A 147 -8.17 9.66 -3.51
CA TYR A 147 -6.86 10.23 -3.15
C TYR A 147 -5.95 9.22 -2.43
N PHE A 148 -6.52 8.39 -1.56
CA PHE A 148 -5.77 7.32 -0.89
C PHE A 148 -5.20 6.34 -1.93
N ILE A 149 -6.03 5.87 -2.87
CA ILE A 149 -5.62 4.93 -3.92
C ILE A 149 -4.54 5.54 -4.82
N GLU A 150 -4.73 6.78 -5.28
CA GLU A 150 -3.76 7.49 -6.11
C GLU A 150 -2.41 7.65 -5.40
N MET A 151 -2.43 8.05 -4.13
CA MET A 151 -1.23 8.19 -3.32
C MET A 151 -0.50 6.86 -3.12
N VAL A 152 -1.24 5.78 -2.88
CA VAL A 152 -0.69 4.43 -2.77
C VAL A 152 -0.01 4.05 -4.08
N LYS A 153 -0.69 4.18 -5.23
CA LYS A 153 -0.15 3.80 -6.54
C LYS A 153 1.09 4.61 -6.93
N ASP A 154 1.05 5.93 -6.72
CA ASP A 154 2.22 6.79 -6.96
C ASP A 154 3.41 6.36 -6.09
N LEU A 155 3.17 6.09 -4.80
CA LEU A 155 4.23 5.66 -3.91
C LEU A 155 4.79 4.27 -4.29
N MET A 156 3.94 3.33 -4.68
CA MET A 156 4.35 2.02 -5.20
C MET A 156 5.30 2.19 -6.39
N LEU A 157 4.92 2.99 -7.39
CA LEU A 157 5.76 3.24 -8.57
C LEU A 157 7.12 3.82 -8.20
N GLN A 158 7.14 4.81 -7.29
CA GLN A 158 8.38 5.46 -6.86
C GLN A 158 9.32 4.50 -6.14
N VAL A 159 8.80 3.64 -5.26
CA VAL A 159 9.59 2.60 -4.59
C VAL A 159 10.16 1.62 -5.60
N ARG A 160 9.34 1.16 -6.57
CA ARG A 160 9.79 0.23 -7.62
C ARG A 160 10.96 0.82 -8.42
N VAL A 161 10.87 2.08 -8.83
CA VAL A 161 11.94 2.79 -9.54
C VAL A 161 13.24 2.81 -8.73
N VAL A 162 13.15 3.03 -7.42
CA VAL A 162 14.33 3.03 -6.53
C VAL A 162 14.94 1.64 -6.41
N ILE A 163 14.13 0.59 -6.29
CA ILE A 163 14.63 -0.79 -6.26
C ILE A 163 15.33 -1.14 -7.57
N VAL A 164 14.75 -0.78 -8.71
CA VAL A 164 15.38 -0.99 -10.02
C VAL A 164 16.69 -0.21 -10.14
N SER A 165 16.73 1.04 -9.69
CA SER A 165 17.95 1.87 -9.67
C SER A 165 19.04 1.25 -8.78
N ALA A 166 18.68 0.87 -7.55
CA ALA A 166 19.60 0.22 -6.61
C ALA A 166 20.11 -1.12 -7.16
N ALA A 167 19.26 -1.89 -7.82
CA ALA A 167 19.63 -3.19 -8.37
C ALA A 167 20.72 -3.07 -9.47
N SER A 168 20.73 -1.95 -10.22
CA SER A 168 21.74 -1.66 -11.24
C SER A 168 23.13 -1.32 -10.70
N LYS A 169 23.27 -1.07 -9.40
CA LYS A 169 24.56 -0.70 -8.79
C LYS A 169 25.43 -1.93 -8.57
N THR A 170 26.75 -1.74 -8.69
CA THR A 170 27.73 -2.83 -8.63
C THR A 170 28.40 -2.98 -7.27
N ASN A 171 28.34 -1.96 -6.41
CA ASN A 171 28.91 -1.97 -5.07
C ASN A 171 27.87 -1.65 -4.00
N GLU A 172 28.11 -2.18 -2.80
CA GLU A 172 27.21 -2.09 -1.64
C GLU A 172 26.89 -0.65 -1.24
N ASN A 173 27.88 0.24 -1.20
CA ASN A 173 27.70 1.64 -0.81
C ASN A 173 26.72 2.38 -1.74
N ASP A 174 26.83 2.17 -3.05
CA ASP A 174 25.93 2.79 -4.02
C ASP A 174 24.52 2.20 -3.97
N ILE A 175 24.39 0.89 -3.70
CA ILE A 175 23.09 0.25 -3.46
C ILE A 175 22.41 0.94 -2.26
N LEU A 176 23.09 1.00 -1.12
CA LEU A 176 22.57 1.58 0.12
C LEU A 176 22.25 3.07 -0.04
N LYS A 177 23.08 3.81 -0.79
CA LYS A 177 22.82 5.21 -1.11
C LYS A 177 21.52 5.37 -1.88
N GLU A 178 21.26 4.54 -2.90
CA GLU A 178 20.00 4.58 -3.65
C GLU A 178 18.80 4.21 -2.78
N LEU A 179 18.89 3.15 -1.97
CA LEU A 179 17.81 2.78 -1.05
C LEU A 179 17.53 3.89 -0.03
N ASN A 180 18.58 4.52 0.52
CA ASN A 180 18.42 5.59 1.50
C ASN A 180 17.75 6.84 0.91
N ARG A 181 17.81 7.07 -0.41
CA ARG A 181 17.15 8.23 -1.05
C ARG A 181 15.64 8.20 -0.86
N VAL A 182 14.99 7.03 -0.88
CA VAL A 182 13.54 6.96 -0.73
C VAL A 182 13.09 7.13 0.73
N ILE A 183 13.98 6.84 1.69
CA ILE A 183 13.68 6.82 3.13
C ILE A 183 14.06 8.13 3.82
N SER A 184 15.24 8.69 3.53
CA SER A 184 15.83 9.75 4.37
C SER A 184 16.38 10.95 3.60
N SER A 185 16.14 11.05 2.29
CA SER A 185 16.44 12.30 1.58
C SER A 185 15.46 13.43 1.97
N PRO A 186 15.79 14.71 1.74
CA PRO A 186 14.83 15.82 1.84
C PRO A 186 13.56 15.60 0.99
N ASP A 187 13.71 14.83 -0.08
CA ASP A 187 12.65 14.35 -0.97
C ASP A 187 12.19 12.93 -0.63
N ALA A 188 12.38 12.45 0.62
CA ALA A 188 12.07 11.08 1.03
C ALA A 188 10.59 10.76 0.82
N LYS A 189 10.31 10.20 -0.35
CA LYS A 189 8.95 9.99 -0.82
C LYS A 189 8.24 8.91 -0.02
N LEU A 190 8.98 7.92 0.52
CA LEU A 190 8.39 6.86 1.34
C LEU A 190 7.84 7.38 2.66
N ASN A 191 8.63 8.13 3.42
CA ASN A 191 8.18 8.65 4.70
C ASN A 191 7.07 9.69 4.57
N ARG A 192 7.16 10.58 3.56
CA ARG A 192 6.12 11.57 3.28
C ARG A 192 4.85 10.90 2.76
N GLY A 193 4.96 10.03 1.77
CA GLY A 193 3.85 9.29 1.19
C GLY A 193 3.14 8.44 2.23
N MET A 194 3.89 7.69 3.06
CA MET A 194 3.33 6.92 4.17
C MET A 194 2.53 7.81 5.14
N ARG A 195 3.07 8.96 5.55
CA ARG A 195 2.33 9.89 6.44
C ARG A 195 1.04 10.39 5.80
N ASN A 196 1.09 10.79 4.53
CA ASN A 196 -0.09 11.25 3.80
C ASN A 196 -1.16 10.15 3.68
N ILE A 197 -0.73 8.92 3.36
CA ILE A 197 -1.61 7.74 3.32
C ILE A 197 -2.23 7.47 4.69
N CYS A 198 -1.46 7.58 5.78
CA CYS A 198 -1.99 7.45 7.13
C CYS A 198 -3.00 8.55 7.49
N TYR A 199 -2.78 9.80 7.07
CA TYR A 199 -3.73 10.89 7.31
C TYR A 199 -5.03 10.68 6.52
N LEU A 200 -4.93 10.33 5.24
CA LEU A 200 -6.11 10.00 4.43
C LEU A 200 -6.89 8.82 5.02
N LEU A 201 -6.19 7.80 5.51
CA LEU A 201 -6.83 6.69 6.21
C LEU A 201 -7.58 7.16 7.45
N PHE A 202 -6.98 8.04 8.26
CA PHE A 202 -7.63 8.61 9.44
C PHE A 202 -8.89 9.41 9.06
N ASP A 203 -8.81 10.26 8.04
CA ASP A 203 -9.94 11.03 7.54
C ASP A 203 -11.08 10.10 7.08
N ILE A 204 -10.77 9.01 6.37
CA ILE A 204 -11.77 8.01 5.97
C ILE A 204 -12.39 7.32 7.19
N ILE A 205 -11.58 6.95 8.19
CA ILE A 205 -12.07 6.33 9.44
C ILE A 205 -13.04 7.27 10.14
N GLU A 206 -12.70 8.54 10.30
CA GLU A 206 -13.56 9.53 10.95
C GLU A 206 -14.91 9.67 10.22
N LEU A 207 -14.89 9.74 8.89
CA LEU A 207 -16.11 9.86 8.08
C LEU A 207 -16.98 8.59 8.13
N VAL A 208 -16.38 7.41 8.28
CA VAL A 208 -17.10 6.13 8.27
C VAL A 208 -17.60 5.72 9.66
N ASP A 209 -16.84 6.03 10.72
CA ASP A 209 -17.10 5.54 12.07
C ASP A 209 -17.72 6.57 13.01
N LEU A 210 -17.47 7.87 12.81
CA LEU A 210 -17.80 8.91 13.79
C LEU A 210 -18.89 9.88 13.33
N LEU A 211 -19.06 10.07 12.03
CA LEU A 211 -20.27 10.67 11.45
C LEU A 211 -21.31 9.59 11.32
#